data_AF-A0A7X7SPJ7-F1
#
_entry.id   AF-A0A7X7SPJ7-F1
#
_cell.length_a   1.000
_cell.length_b   1.000
_cell.length_c   1.000
_cell.angle_alpha   90.00
_cell.angle_beta   90.00
_cell.angle_gamma   90.00
#
_symmetry.space_group_name_H-M   'P 1'
#
loop_
_entity.id
_entity.type
_entity.pdbx_description
1 polymer ?
#
loop_
_entity_poly.entity_id
_entity_poly.type
_entity_poly.pdbx_seq_one_letter_code
_entity_poly.pdbx_strand_id
1 'polypeptide(L)'
;LRSHIHDLFRTRSQVTLAEVIEAYPPKQGLAEIVAYLRIAANDGATVDESVREVIVVPEAVPLAEPATRPPHMRARGGKRVRVPRIIFTR
;
A
#
# COMPACT_ATOMS: atom_id res chain seq x y z
N LEU A 1 -9.82 -3.63 -1.94
CA LEU A 1 -9.09 -2.55 -1.21
C LEU A 1 -9.86 -2.09 0.03
N ARG A 2 -11.08 -1.54 -0.08
CA ARG A 2 -11.90 -1.21 1.12
C ARG A 2 -12.14 -2.40 2.05
N SER A 3 -12.38 -3.59 1.49
CA SER A 3 -12.48 -4.84 2.25
C SER A 3 -11.26 -5.12 3.13
N HIS A 4 -10.05 -4.84 2.65
CA HIS A 4 -8.82 -5.06 3.42
C HIS A 4 -8.81 -4.19 4.69
N ILE A 5 -9.26 -2.94 4.59
CA ILE A 5 -9.38 -2.02 5.73
C ILE A 5 -10.46 -2.54 6.69
N HIS A 6 -11.64 -2.91 6.19
CA HIS A 6 -12.74 -3.43 7.00
C HIS A 6 -12.40 -4.74 7.72
N ASP A 7 -11.62 -5.62 7.10
CA ASP A 7 -11.19 -6.86 7.72
C ASP A 7 -10.29 -6.60 8.94
N LEU A 8 -9.39 -5.62 8.87
CA LEU A 8 -8.59 -5.22 10.03
C LEU A 8 -9.44 -4.56 11.12
N PHE A 9 -10.48 -3.81 10.74
CA PHE A 9 -11.42 -3.23 11.70
C PHE A 9 -12.23 -4.25 12.50
N ARG A 10 -12.25 -5.53 12.11
CA ARG A 10 -12.87 -6.58 12.94
C ARG A 10 -12.19 -6.76 14.29
N THR A 11 -10.92 -6.36 14.40
CA THR A 11 -10.11 -6.52 15.62
C THR A 11 -9.55 -5.20 16.17
N ARG A 12 -9.67 -4.10 15.41
CA ARG A 12 -9.10 -2.78 15.75
C ARG A 12 -10.11 -1.67 15.45
N SER A 13 -10.11 -0.58 16.22
CA SER A 13 -10.96 0.59 15.96
C SER A 13 -10.34 1.58 14.96
N GLN A 14 -9.03 1.53 14.80
CA GLN A 14 -8.24 2.37 13.91
C GLN A 14 -7.13 1.54 13.27
N VAL A 15 -6.79 1.84 12.03
CA VAL A 15 -5.68 1.20 11.30
C VAL A 15 -4.97 2.20 10.41
N THR A 16 -3.66 2.05 10.28
CA THR A 16 -2.84 2.89 9.41
C THR A 16 -2.74 2.31 8.00
N LEU A 17 -2.41 3.15 7.02
CA LEU A 17 -2.08 2.67 5.67
C LEU A 17 -0.87 1.71 5.68
N ALA A 18 0.13 1.97 6.51
CA ALA A 18 1.28 1.07 6.65
C ALA A 18 0.86 -0.33 7.13
N GLU A 19 0.02 -0.42 8.16
CA GLU A 19 -0.51 -1.70 8.66
C GLU A 19 -1.37 -2.42 7.62
N VAL A 20 -2.18 -1.69 6.85
CA VAL A 20 -2.99 -2.27 5.76
C VAL A 20 -2.07 -2.88 4.70
N ILE A 21 -1.01 -2.17 4.30
CA ILE A 21 -0.03 -2.63 3.30
C ILE A 21 0.78 -3.81 3.81
N GLU A 22 1.10 -3.84 5.10
CA GLU A 22 1.81 -4.96 5.73
C GLU A 22 0.94 -6.23 5.76
N ALA A 23 -0.33 -6.11 6.16
CA ALA A 23 -1.27 -7.23 6.19
C ALA A 23 -1.72 -7.68 4.79
N TYR A 24 -1.84 -6.74 3.86
CA TYR A 24 -2.25 -6.98 2.48
C TYR A 24 -1.25 -6.35 1.50
N PRO A 25 -0.11 -7.02 1.24
CA PRO A 25 0.93 -6.52 0.35
C PRO A 25 0.37 -6.16 -1.04
N PRO A 26 0.62 -4.93 -1.54
CA PRO A 26 0.15 -4.49 -2.85
C PRO A 26 0.65 -5.39 -3.97
N LYS A 27 -0.17 -5.62 -5.01
CA LYS A 27 0.18 -6.47 -6.15
C LYS A 27 0.35 -5.68 -7.45
N GLN A 28 -0.35 -4.56 -7.58
CA GLN A 28 -0.33 -3.65 -8.73
C GLN A 28 0.57 -2.43 -8.49
N GLY A 29 1.48 -2.52 -7.51
CA GLY A 29 2.44 -1.46 -7.21
C GLY A 29 1.78 -0.14 -6.81
N LEU A 30 2.23 0.96 -7.42
CA LEU A 30 1.80 2.32 -7.07
C LEU A 30 0.29 2.55 -7.26
N ALA A 31 -0.34 1.87 -8.22
CA ALA A 31 -1.76 2.05 -8.51
C ALA A 31 -2.64 1.70 -7.28
N GLU A 32 -2.31 0.62 -6.57
CA GLU A 32 -3.00 0.25 -5.34
C GLU A 32 -2.78 1.26 -4.21
N ILE A 33 -1.56 1.78 -4.08
CA ILE A 33 -1.26 2.82 -3.08
C ILE A 33 -2.12 4.06 -3.35
N VAL A 34 -2.17 4.53 -4.59
CA VAL A 34 -3.01 5.69 -4.97
C VAL A 34 -4.48 5.40 -4.72
N ALA A 35 -4.94 4.17 -4.95
CA ALA A 35 -6.32 3.79 -4.66
C ALA A 35 -6.62 3.81 -3.15
N TYR A 36 -5.69 3.37 -2.30
CA TYR A 36 -5.82 3.53 -0.85
C TYR A 36 -5.85 5.00 -0.41
N LEU A 37 -5.01 5.86 -0.99
CA LEU A 37 -5.05 7.31 -0.73
C LEU A 37 -6.39 7.94 -1.13
N ARG A 38 -6.97 7.49 -2.25
CA ARG A 38 -8.32 7.93 -2.68
C ARG A 38 -9.41 7.46 -1.72
N ILE A 39 -9.32 6.22 -1.22
CA ILE A 39 -10.22 5.73 -0.18
C ILE A 39 -10.09 6.59 1.07
N ALA A 40 -8.86 6.87 1.52
CA ALA A 40 -8.60 7.72 2.68
C ALA A 40 -9.21 9.12 2.52
N ALA A 41 -9.04 9.75 1.36
CA ALA A 41 -9.60 11.06 1.07
C ALA A 41 -11.14 11.05 1.05
N ASN A 42 -11.76 10.01 0.49
CA ASN A 42 -13.22 9.91 0.38
C ASN A 42 -13.89 9.54 1.71
N ASP A 43 -13.24 8.72 2.51
CA ASP A 43 -13.80 8.14 3.74
C ASP A 43 -13.40 8.97 4.98
N GLY A 44 -12.75 10.13 4.80
CA GLY A 44 -12.43 11.07 5.88
C GLY A 44 -11.30 10.63 6.82
N ALA A 45 -10.34 9.86 6.31
CA ALA A 45 -9.20 9.41 7.10
C ALA A 45 -8.39 10.59 7.66
N THR A 46 -7.83 10.41 8.86
CA THR A 46 -6.96 11.41 9.49
C THR A 46 -5.54 11.29 8.94
N VAL A 47 -4.90 12.43 8.68
CA VAL A 47 -3.50 12.50 8.27
C VAL A 47 -2.68 13.15 9.38
N ASP A 48 -1.70 12.41 9.91
CA ASP A 48 -0.72 12.93 10.85
C ASP A 48 0.58 13.24 10.08
N GLU A 49 0.81 14.53 9.85
CA GLU A 49 1.98 15.03 9.12
C GLU A 49 3.28 15.02 9.94
N SER A 50 3.17 14.90 11.26
CA SER A 50 4.32 14.85 12.16
C SER A 50 5.06 13.52 12.11
N VAL A 51 4.36 12.46 11.67
CA VAL A 51 4.89 11.10 11.55
C VAL A 51 5.06 10.71 10.08
N ARG A 52 6.22 10.15 9.74
CA ARG A 52 6.51 9.61 8.41
C ARG A 52 6.59 8.09 8.47
N GLU A 53 5.70 7.42 7.76
CA GLU A 53 5.72 5.96 7.59
C GLU A 53 6.42 5.58 6.28
N VAL A 54 7.09 4.42 6.28
CA VAL A 54 7.74 3.88 5.09
C VAL A 54 6.86 2.77 4.53
N ILE A 55 6.41 2.95 3.29
CA ILE A 55 5.67 1.93 2.55
C ILE A 55 6.55 1.34 1.44
N VAL A 56 6.42 0.04 1.21
CA VAL A 56 7.10 -0.64 0.10
C VAL A 56 6.12 -0.75 -1.06
N VAL A 57 6.45 -0.09 -2.16
CA VAL A 57 5.69 -0.13 -3.40
C VAL A 57 6.33 -1.15 -4.34
N PRO A 58 5.75 -2.35 -4.53
CA PRO A 58 6.33 -3.30 -5.45
C PRO A 58 6.31 -2.74 -6.87
N GLU A 59 7.31 -3.13 -7.67
CA GLU A 59 7.28 -2.86 -9.09
C GLU A 59 6.09 -3.62 -9.69
N ALA A 60 5.24 -2.92 -10.44
CA ALA A 60 4.12 -3.57 -11.10
C ALA A 60 4.69 -4.49 -12.17
N VAL A 61 4.41 -5.80 -12.08
CA VAL A 61 4.83 -6.73 -13.13
C VAL A 61 4.05 -6.40 -14.40
N PRO A 62 4.71 -5.97 -15.50
CA PRO A 62 4.00 -5.73 -16.74
C PRO A 62 3.39 -7.04 -17.22
N LEU A 63 2.13 -6.99 -17.63
CA LEU A 63 1.39 -8.17 -18.14
C LEU A 63 2.02 -8.77 -19.42
N ALA A 64 3.03 -8.11 -20.02
CA ALA A 64 3.56 -8.39 -21.35
C ALA A 64 5.09 -8.53 -21.41
N GLU A 65 5.76 -9.05 -20.37
CA GLU A 65 7.18 -9.41 -20.50
C GLU A 65 7.36 -10.87 -20.95
N PRO A 66 7.97 -11.13 -22.13
CA PRO A 66 8.32 -12.49 -22.52
C PRO A 66 9.35 -13.09 -21.56
N ALA A 67 9.25 -14.41 -21.34
CA ALA A 67 9.96 -15.19 -20.34
C ALA A 67 11.50 -15.29 -20.51
N THR A 68 12.13 -14.39 -21.28
CA THR A 68 13.53 -14.52 -21.73
C THR A 68 14.55 -13.75 -20.88
N ARG A 69 14.13 -13.00 -19.84
CA ARG A 69 15.08 -12.30 -18.95
C ARG A 69 15.61 -13.22 -17.85
N PRO A 70 16.94 -13.43 -17.74
CA PRO A 70 17.53 -14.30 -16.75
C PRO A 70 17.31 -13.78 -15.30
N PRO A 71 17.12 -14.68 -14.33
CA PRO A 71 16.63 -14.35 -12.98
C PRO A 71 17.57 -13.45 -12.16
N HIS A 72 18.87 -13.41 -12.47
CA HIS A 72 19.88 -12.66 -11.72
C HIS A 72 19.90 -11.15 -12.00
N MET A 73 19.25 -10.68 -13.07
CA MET A 73 19.15 -9.25 -13.39
C MET A 73 17.82 -8.62 -13.00
N ARG A 74 16.86 -9.43 -12.51
CA ARG A 74 15.62 -8.93 -11.94
C ARG A 74 15.91 -8.46 -10.52
N ALA A 75 16.46 -7.25 -10.38
CA ALA A 75 16.41 -6.53 -9.11
C ALA A 75 14.93 -6.26 -8.78
N ARG A 76 14.21 -7.29 -8.30
CA ARG A 76 12.83 -7.22 -7.82
C ARG A 76 12.83 -6.49 -6.48
N GLY A 77 13.17 -5.22 -6.51
CA GLY A 77 13.15 -4.33 -5.36
C GLY A 77 11.90 -3.46 -5.42
N GLY A 78 11.03 -3.56 -4.42
CA GLY A 78 9.98 -2.56 -4.25
C GLY A 78 10.59 -1.20 -3.94
N LYS A 79 10.02 -0.13 -4.50
CA LYS A 79 10.40 1.25 -4.19
C LYS A 79 9.89 1.60 -2.78
N ARG A 80 10.81 2.00 -1.89
CA ARG A 80 10.45 2.50 -0.57
C ARG A 80 10.04 3.97 -0.67
N VAL A 81 8.86 4.30 -0.18
CA VAL A 81 8.31 5.67 -0.22
C VAL A 81 7.97 6.09 1.21
N ARG A 82 8.29 7.34 1.55
CA ARG A 82 7.94 7.96 2.84
C ARG A 82 6.66 8.77 2.66
N VAL A 83 5.63 8.43 3.42
CA VAL A 83 4.33 9.13 3.41
C VAL A 83 4.00 9.63 4.81
N PRO A 84 3.20 10.71 4.96
CA PRO A 84 2.55 11.01 6.23
C PRO A 84 1.77 9.79 6.73
N ARG A 85 1.60 9.70 8.05
CA ARG A 85 0.81 8.61 8.63
C ARG A 85 -0.67 8.85 8.30
N ILE A 86 -1.30 7.86 7.66
CA ILE A 86 -2.70 7.92 7.26
C ILE A 86 -3.47 6.93 8.11
N ILE A 87 -4.49 7.40 8.82
CA ILE A 87 -5.23 6.65 9.83
C ILE A 87 -6.68 6.54 9.38
N PHE A 88 -7.09 5.31 9.08
CA PHE A 88 -8.48 4.96 8.85
C PHE A 88 -9.16 4.72 10.21
N THR A 89 -10.38 5.22 10.36
CA THR A 89 -11.23 5.00 11.53
C THR A 89 -12.54 4.35 11.09
N ARG A 90 -13.14 3.53 11.97
CA ARG A 90 -14.45 2.90 11.72
C ARG A 90 -15.58 3.93 11.68
#